data_AF-A0A1B0CHR0-F1
#
_entry.id   AF-A0A1B0CHR0-F1
#
_cell.length_a   1.000
_cell.length_b   1.000
_cell.length_c   1.000
_cell.angle_alpha   90.00
_cell.angle_beta   90.00
_cell.angle_gamma   90.00
#
_symmetry.space_group_name_H-M   'P 1'
#
loop_
_entity.id
_entity.type
_entity.pdbx_description
1 polymer ?
#
loop_
_entity_poly.entity_id
_entity_poly.type
_entity_poly.pdbx_seq_one_letter_code
_entity_poly.pdbx_strand_id
1 'polypeptide(L)'
;MAWNQLEYTEFQTVYEMTLFYLEQEHERIAVKKLNKEEFSGEYRRLLLHLMFHSGFYMLEDEDQHCLNLMRLFWLNYIVSKYENNLEVAIDFVYKINELFQEEEKRLNLVVDFPNKTVENHIDIVVVKDLISSLLRTIKLNNVANLYKDNKFRELTVILKDSLINCTEVKNSDNTIMKITTQFEVLLESLWNLEDFEECFRWSEKCLKYAVDFFLTIPENSYRLKEWGDSVNFILIYLEALLKQEGIDILCCLEQYEARLVQSLVKIVANQLDTPFEKNNTQVHAINFKIPWILLHAFIQREEDRQHVVAKKIKSSSEASDQEDEEETMPNSILIFFTAHEFLGRKFWCTKDGGQLMIFTLNIVTPILRSPMLEPFRDLIMEYVEQMTYCLYGYPLKRVRSRHIEEHESTQCELTWERAMQLFEIYRPDFLPEFDSYKVDSVTADLEQLFQKILSLTPKEFNFSSATNKIRDFISSDSTSLPEYSLIPAFPQRISSIFYLIADYYFKNRDFSNQSGSTFRIWHLTRVASMHGLDWHSRKPLSWKQNSIPAIHS
;
A
#
# COMPACT_ATOMS: atom_id res chain seq x y z
N MET A 1 57.31 -43.42 -2.34
CA MET A 1 56.81 -44.21 -3.49
C MET A 1 55.68 -43.45 -4.13
N ALA A 2 55.52 -43.56 -5.45
CA ALA A 2 54.32 -43.05 -6.10
C ALA A 2 53.14 -43.98 -5.80
N TRP A 3 51.91 -43.47 -5.66
CA TRP A 3 50.74 -44.27 -5.22
C TRP A 3 50.45 -45.45 -6.16
N ASN A 4 50.79 -45.31 -7.44
CA ASN A 4 50.71 -46.35 -8.46
C ASN A 4 51.76 -47.48 -8.32
N GLN A 5 52.65 -47.40 -7.33
CA GLN A 5 53.68 -48.40 -7.05
C GLN A 5 53.44 -49.12 -5.72
N LEU A 6 52.38 -48.76 -4.98
CA LEU A 6 52.02 -49.39 -3.72
C LEU A 6 51.28 -50.71 -3.98
N GLU A 7 51.45 -51.68 -3.08
CA GLU A 7 50.54 -52.82 -3.03
C GLU A 7 49.13 -52.36 -2.66
N TYR A 8 48.09 -53.09 -3.07
CA TYR A 8 46.69 -52.66 -2.92
C TYR A 8 46.32 -52.33 -1.46
N THR A 9 46.75 -53.14 -0.50
CA THR A 9 46.50 -52.94 0.93
C THR A 9 47.18 -51.68 1.49
N GLU A 10 48.41 -51.40 1.04
CA GLU A 10 49.14 -50.18 1.37
C GLU A 10 48.48 -48.96 0.72
N PHE A 11 48.05 -49.09 -0.54
CA PHE A 11 47.30 -48.05 -1.25
C PHE A 11 45.99 -47.72 -0.54
N GLN A 12 45.19 -48.73 -0.17
CA GLN A 12 43.92 -48.56 0.54
C GLN A 12 44.13 -47.79 1.85
N THR A 13 45.11 -48.21 2.65
CA THR A 13 45.45 -47.55 3.91
C THR A 13 45.84 -46.08 3.68
N VAL A 14 46.69 -45.82 2.69
CA VAL A 14 47.14 -44.45 2.35
C VAL A 14 45.96 -43.60 1.85
N TYR A 15 45.05 -44.17 1.06
CA TYR A 15 43.85 -43.49 0.56
C TYR A 15 42.93 -43.09 1.71
N GLU A 16 42.59 -44.03 2.60
CA GLU A 16 41.71 -43.80 3.74
C GLU A 16 42.31 -42.79 4.73
N MET A 17 43.62 -42.89 5.00
CA MET A 17 44.33 -41.91 5.84
C MET A 17 44.31 -40.51 5.24
N THR A 18 44.46 -40.40 3.92
CA THR A 18 44.44 -39.10 3.23
C THR A 18 43.04 -38.51 3.20
N LEU A 19 42.01 -39.33 2.95
CA LEU A 19 40.60 -38.89 3.01
C LEU A 19 40.25 -38.40 4.41
N PHE A 20 40.63 -39.16 5.44
CA PHE A 20 40.45 -38.79 6.85
C PHE A 20 41.14 -37.46 7.19
N TYR A 21 42.37 -37.26 6.70
CA TYR A 21 43.09 -35.99 6.87
C TYR A 21 42.34 -34.80 6.25
N LEU A 22 41.81 -34.96 5.03
CA LEU A 22 41.06 -33.89 4.37
C LEU A 22 39.75 -33.55 5.08
N GLU A 23 39.06 -34.53 5.65
CA GLU A 23 37.86 -34.29 6.48
C GLU A 23 38.21 -33.51 7.74
N GLN A 24 39.31 -33.87 8.41
CA GLN A 24 39.76 -33.19 9.61
C GLN A 24 40.18 -31.74 9.33
N GLU A 25 40.93 -31.51 8.25
CA GLU A 25 41.33 -30.14 7.89
C GLU A 25 40.14 -29.31 7.39
N HIS A 26 39.20 -29.92 6.69
CA HIS A 26 37.97 -29.25 6.30
C HIS A 26 37.22 -28.69 7.52
N GLU A 27 37.02 -29.50 8.56
CA GLU A 27 36.33 -29.04 9.77
C GLU A 27 37.10 -27.94 10.50
N ARG A 28 38.42 -28.01 10.53
CA ARG A 28 39.26 -26.93 11.09
C ARG A 28 39.08 -25.61 10.32
N ILE A 29 38.98 -25.67 8.99
CA ILE A 29 38.72 -24.49 8.14
C ILE A 29 37.30 -23.97 8.41
N ALA A 30 36.30 -24.87 8.48
CA ALA A 30 34.91 -24.51 8.73
C ALA A 30 34.68 -23.85 10.10
N VAL A 31 35.28 -24.39 11.17
CA VAL A 31 35.16 -23.85 12.55
C VAL A 31 35.78 -22.45 12.66
N LYS A 32 36.88 -22.20 11.95
CA LYS A 32 37.61 -20.93 12.04
C LYS A 32 37.09 -19.83 11.10
N LYS A 33 36.11 -20.12 10.22
CA LYS A 33 35.56 -19.19 9.22
C LYS A 33 36.64 -18.45 8.42
N LEU A 34 37.70 -19.14 8.04
CA LEU A 34 38.86 -18.54 7.39
C LEU A 34 38.60 -18.20 5.91
N ASN A 35 39.37 -17.26 5.36
CA ASN A 35 39.19 -16.70 4.02
C ASN A 35 39.50 -17.70 2.87
N LYS A 36 39.01 -17.39 1.65
CA LYS A 36 39.21 -18.14 0.40
C LYS A 36 40.66 -18.57 0.10
N GLU A 37 41.66 -17.87 0.63
CA GLU A 37 43.09 -18.10 0.37
C GLU A 37 43.68 -19.27 1.19
N GLU A 38 42.97 -19.77 2.22
CA GLU A 38 43.49 -20.80 3.13
C GLU A 38 43.11 -22.24 2.80
N PHE A 39 42.25 -22.50 1.80
CA PHE A 39 42.27 -23.81 1.15
C PHE A 39 43.61 -23.92 0.43
N SER A 40 44.63 -24.36 1.16
CA SER A 40 46.00 -24.43 0.68
C SER A 40 46.04 -25.13 -0.69
N GLY A 41 46.94 -24.70 -1.57
CA GLY A 41 47.17 -25.39 -2.85
C GLY A 41 47.40 -26.91 -2.63
N GLU A 42 47.97 -27.27 -1.49
CA GLU A 42 48.16 -28.66 -1.06
C GLU A 42 46.83 -29.37 -0.72
N TYR A 43 45.87 -28.73 -0.03
CA TYR A 43 44.54 -29.32 0.21
C TYR A 43 43.85 -29.66 -1.11
N ARG A 44 43.82 -28.72 -2.06
CA ARG A 44 43.18 -28.91 -3.36
C ARG A 44 43.90 -29.97 -4.19
N ARG A 45 45.24 -29.97 -4.14
CA ARG A 45 46.06 -30.97 -4.81
C ARG A 45 45.81 -32.37 -4.25
N LEU A 46 45.74 -32.54 -2.93
CA LEU A 46 45.43 -33.81 -2.29
C LEU A 46 44.00 -34.28 -2.62
N LEU A 47 43.02 -33.38 -2.62
CA LEU A 47 41.65 -33.69 -3.00
C LEU A 47 41.56 -34.17 -4.47
N LEU A 48 42.22 -33.47 -5.39
CA LEU A 48 42.30 -33.88 -6.80
C LEU A 48 43.06 -35.20 -6.97
N HIS A 49 44.11 -35.42 -6.18
CA HIS A 49 44.88 -36.66 -6.19
C HIS A 49 44.03 -37.86 -5.76
N LEU A 50 43.23 -37.72 -4.68
CA LEU A 50 42.26 -38.74 -4.28
C LEU A 50 41.21 -39.00 -5.36
N MET A 51 40.66 -37.95 -5.97
CA MET A 51 39.69 -38.10 -7.06
C MET A 51 40.26 -38.85 -8.26
N PHE A 52 41.53 -38.61 -8.61
CA PHE A 52 42.19 -39.32 -9.70
C PHE A 52 42.41 -40.80 -9.37
N HIS A 53 42.75 -41.11 -8.11
CA HIS A 53 43.07 -42.45 -7.66
C HIS A 53 41.85 -43.27 -7.20
N SER A 54 40.65 -42.68 -7.11
CA SER A 54 39.44 -43.39 -6.66
C SER A 54 39.11 -44.61 -7.53
N GLY A 55 39.30 -44.53 -8.85
CA GLY A 55 39.04 -45.66 -9.76
C GLY A 55 39.90 -46.90 -9.51
N PHE A 56 41.07 -46.77 -8.89
CA PHE A 56 41.93 -47.91 -8.51
C PHE A 56 41.39 -48.64 -7.27
N TYR A 57 40.61 -47.95 -6.43
CA TYR A 57 39.99 -48.49 -5.23
C TYR A 57 38.76 -49.39 -5.54
N MET A 58 38.14 -49.23 -6.71
CA MET A 58 36.93 -49.96 -7.12
C MET A 58 37.13 -51.49 -7.27
N LEU A 59 38.37 -51.97 -7.29
CA LEU A 59 38.69 -53.31 -7.77
C LEU A 59 38.49 -54.46 -6.75
N GLU A 60 38.30 -54.19 -5.46
CA GLU A 60 38.14 -55.26 -4.46
C GLU A 60 36.92 -55.13 -3.52
N ASP A 61 36.45 -53.92 -3.18
CA ASP A 61 35.32 -53.71 -2.25
C ASP A 61 34.39 -52.58 -2.73
N GLU A 62 33.32 -52.95 -3.44
CA GLU A 62 32.38 -52.01 -4.07
C GLU A 62 31.62 -51.14 -3.06
N ASP A 63 31.23 -51.71 -1.91
CA ASP A 63 30.44 -51.00 -0.89
C ASP A 63 31.30 -49.95 -0.16
N GLN A 64 32.51 -50.34 0.26
CA GLN A 64 33.45 -49.42 0.90
C GLN A 64 33.96 -48.35 -0.08
N HIS A 65 34.15 -48.72 -1.35
CA HIS A 65 34.48 -47.77 -2.41
C HIS A 65 33.39 -46.69 -2.55
N CYS A 66 32.12 -47.10 -2.60
CA CYS A 66 30.98 -46.21 -2.71
C CYS A 66 30.92 -45.21 -1.54
N LEU A 67 31.08 -45.69 -0.30
CA LEU A 67 31.14 -44.86 0.90
C LEU A 67 32.23 -43.80 0.84
N ASN A 68 33.44 -44.20 0.46
CA ASN A 68 34.58 -43.29 0.33
C ASN A 68 34.39 -42.28 -0.81
N LEU A 69 33.73 -42.68 -1.90
CA LEU A 69 33.41 -41.80 -3.02
C LEU A 69 32.35 -40.75 -2.64
N MET A 70 31.31 -41.14 -1.90
CA MET A 70 30.31 -40.22 -1.35
C MET A 70 30.96 -39.18 -0.43
N ARG A 71 31.86 -39.59 0.46
CA ARG A 71 32.62 -38.69 1.35
C ARG A 71 33.50 -37.71 0.55
N LEU A 72 34.14 -38.19 -0.52
CA LEU A 72 34.97 -37.35 -1.38
C LEU A 72 34.14 -36.33 -2.18
N PHE A 73 32.99 -36.72 -2.72
CA PHE A 73 32.06 -35.79 -3.37
C PHE A 73 31.50 -34.78 -2.39
N TRP A 74 31.25 -35.17 -1.14
CA TRP A 74 30.80 -34.25 -0.10
C TRP A 74 31.84 -33.15 0.18
N LEU A 75 33.12 -33.51 0.34
CA LEU A 75 34.20 -32.54 0.50
C LEU A 75 34.27 -31.57 -0.68
N ASN A 76 34.14 -32.06 -1.91
CA ASN A 76 34.13 -31.22 -3.10
C ASN A 76 32.92 -30.29 -3.18
N TYR A 77 31.73 -30.76 -2.79
CA TYR A 77 30.53 -29.93 -2.65
C TYR A 77 30.80 -28.76 -1.69
N ILE A 78 31.36 -29.04 -0.50
CA ILE A 78 31.57 -27.99 0.49
C ILE A 78 32.62 -26.97 0.02
N VAL A 79 33.73 -27.42 -0.56
CA VAL A 79 34.75 -26.54 -1.16
C VAL A 79 34.11 -25.64 -2.22
N SER A 80 33.33 -26.22 -3.14
CA SER A 80 32.67 -25.46 -4.21
C SER A 80 31.67 -24.43 -3.66
N LYS A 81 30.96 -24.78 -2.59
CA LYS A 81 30.06 -23.85 -1.87
C LYS A 81 30.82 -22.70 -1.21
N TYR A 82 31.96 -22.96 -0.56
CA TYR A 82 32.82 -21.90 -0.01
C TYR A 82 33.40 -20.97 -1.09
N GLU A 83 33.67 -21.50 -2.27
CA GLU A 83 34.13 -20.71 -3.42
C GLU A 83 33.02 -19.84 -4.05
N ASN A 84 31.76 -20.07 -3.66
CA ASN A 84 30.56 -19.51 -4.27
C ASN A 84 30.32 -19.98 -5.71
N ASN A 85 30.81 -21.18 -6.05
CA ASN A 85 30.57 -21.87 -7.33
C ASN A 85 29.42 -22.87 -7.14
N LEU A 86 28.20 -22.36 -7.06
CA LEU A 86 27.02 -23.15 -6.66
C LEU A 86 26.61 -24.18 -7.73
N GLU A 87 26.85 -23.90 -9.01
CA GLU A 87 26.60 -24.81 -10.13
C GLU A 87 27.50 -26.06 -10.02
N VAL A 88 28.77 -25.87 -9.68
CA VAL A 88 29.70 -26.99 -9.45
C VAL A 88 29.35 -27.72 -8.14
N ALA A 89 28.94 -26.97 -7.11
CA ALA A 89 28.58 -27.54 -5.83
C ALA A 89 27.40 -28.51 -5.95
N ILE A 90 26.36 -28.14 -6.72
CA ILE A 90 25.18 -29.00 -6.88
C ILE A 90 25.48 -30.27 -7.69
N ASP A 91 26.36 -30.21 -8.69
CA ASP A 91 26.77 -31.40 -9.47
C ASP A 91 27.35 -32.50 -8.57
N PHE A 92 28.12 -32.11 -7.54
CA PHE A 92 28.65 -33.09 -6.57
C PHE A 92 27.55 -33.68 -5.69
N VAL A 93 26.54 -32.91 -5.32
CA VAL A 93 25.39 -33.43 -4.56
C VAL A 93 24.53 -34.37 -5.41
N TYR A 94 24.36 -34.07 -6.71
CA TYR A 94 23.70 -35.00 -7.63
C TYR A 94 24.43 -36.32 -7.76
N LYS A 95 25.77 -36.30 -7.88
CA LYS A 95 26.58 -37.53 -7.89
C LYS A 95 26.41 -38.36 -6.61
N ILE A 96 26.33 -37.72 -5.45
CA ILE A 96 26.03 -38.42 -4.19
C ILE A 96 24.63 -39.06 -4.25
N ASN A 97 23.62 -38.33 -4.73
CA ASN A 97 22.26 -38.85 -4.88
C ASN A 97 22.19 -40.02 -5.87
N GLU A 98 22.93 -39.98 -6.98
CA GLU A 98 23.02 -41.09 -7.93
C GLU A 98 23.56 -42.35 -7.23
N LEU A 99 24.66 -42.24 -6.47
CA LEU A 99 25.23 -43.37 -5.72
C LEU A 99 24.26 -43.97 -4.68
N PHE A 100 23.42 -43.14 -4.06
CA PHE A 100 22.36 -43.62 -3.17
C PHE A 100 21.24 -44.39 -3.91
N GLN A 101 20.97 -44.03 -5.16
CA GLN A 101 19.87 -44.58 -5.96
C GLN A 101 20.28 -45.80 -6.81
N GLU A 102 21.58 -46.06 -6.98
CA GLU A 102 22.08 -47.21 -7.76
C GLU A 102 21.58 -48.57 -7.24
N GLU A 103 21.42 -48.74 -5.93
CA GLU A 103 20.96 -50.00 -5.34
C GLU A 103 19.93 -49.75 -4.23
N GLU A 104 18.82 -50.51 -4.22
CA GLU A 104 17.78 -50.38 -3.18
C GLU A 104 18.33 -50.55 -1.75
N LYS A 105 19.38 -51.36 -1.58
CA LYS A 105 20.04 -51.55 -0.27
C LYS A 105 20.73 -50.28 0.23
N ARG A 106 21.19 -49.41 -0.68
CA ARG A 106 21.90 -48.17 -0.36
C ARG A 106 20.96 -47.05 0.06
N LEU A 107 19.65 -47.18 -0.17
CA LEU A 107 18.65 -46.19 0.27
C LEU A 107 18.58 -46.03 1.81
N ASN A 108 18.96 -47.07 2.56
CA ASN A 108 19.02 -47.06 4.02
C ASN A 108 20.43 -46.78 4.57
N LEU A 109 21.39 -46.49 3.68
CA LEU A 109 22.77 -46.23 4.05
C LEU A 109 22.89 -44.84 4.69
N VAL A 110 23.70 -44.76 5.74
CA VAL A 110 24.03 -43.51 6.42
C VAL A 110 25.54 -43.32 6.30
N VAL A 111 25.96 -42.21 5.68
CA VAL A 111 27.38 -41.86 5.55
C VAL A 111 27.77 -41.03 6.76
N ASP A 112 28.54 -41.62 7.67
CA ASP A 112 29.03 -40.94 8.86
C ASP A 112 30.34 -40.17 8.58
N PHE A 113 30.42 -38.97 9.15
CA PHE A 113 31.59 -38.10 9.19
C PHE A 113 32.07 -38.06 10.65
N PRO A 114 32.92 -39.00 11.06
CA PRO A 114 33.23 -39.26 12.48
C PRO A 114 33.86 -38.09 13.22
N ASN A 115 34.39 -37.08 12.52
CA ASN A 115 35.02 -35.92 13.13
C ASN A 115 34.09 -34.70 13.26
N LYS A 116 33.01 -34.61 12.47
CA LYS A 116 32.10 -33.46 12.51
C LYS A 116 31.48 -33.32 13.90
N THR A 117 31.31 -32.09 14.37
CA THR A 117 30.61 -31.78 15.63
C THR A 117 29.13 -31.40 15.43
N VAL A 118 28.73 -31.06 14.20
CA VAL A 118 27.37 -30.69 13.78
C VAL A 118 27.06 -31.32 12.41
N GLU A 119 25.89 -31.97 12.26
CA GLU A 119 25.46 -32.70 11.05
C GLU A 119 26.47 -33.78 10.61
N ASN A 120 26.70 -34.75 11.49
CA ASN A 120 27.75 -35.76 11.39
C ASN A 120 27.43 -36.90 10.44
N HIS A 121 26.26 -36.88 9.80
CA HIS A 121 25.86 -37.93 8.87
C HIS A 121 25.08 -37.34 7.70
N ILE A 122 25.11 -38.06 6.59
CA ILE A 122 24.30 -37.79 5.42
C ILE A 122 23.53 -39.06 5.06
N ASP A 123 22.24 -38.89 4.87
CA ASP A 123 21.36 -39.89 4.28
C ASP A 123 20.73 -39.33 3.00
N ILE A 124 19.95 -40.15 2.30
CA ILE A 124 19.27 -39.74 1.08
C ILE A 124 18.27 -38.59 1.28
N VAL A 125 17.69 -38.44 2.47
CA VAL A 125 16.74 -37.37 2.79
C VAL A 125 17.48 -36.04 2.87
N VAL A 126 18.58 -36.00 3.64
CA VAL A 126 19.47 -34.83 3.75
C VAL A 126 20.00 -34.41 2.37
N VAL A 127 20.39 -35.37 1.53
CA VAL A 127 20.86 -35.06 0.16
C VAL A 127 19.75 -34.43 -0.69
N LYS A 128 18.53 -34.97 -0.66
CA LYS A 128 17.39 -34.42 -1.43
C LYS A 128 16.98 -33.03 -0.95
N ASP A 129 16.98 -32.81 0.36
CA ASP A 129 16.71 -31.50 0.95
C ASP A 129 17.82 -30.50 0.56
N LEU A 130 19.06 -30.96 0.55
CA LEU A 130 20.20 -30.14 0.14
C LEU A 130 20.14 -29.75 -1.34
N ILE A 131 19.79 -30.69 -2.24
CA ILE A 131 19.57 -30.41 -3.67
C ILE A 131 18.50 -29.34 -3.82
N SER A 132 17.36 -29.51 -3.15
CA SER A 132 16.24 -28.57 -3.21
C SER A 132 16.65 -27.16 -2.74
N SER A 133 17.40 -27.08 -1.63
CA SER A 133 17.92 -25.83 -1.07
C SER A 133 18.95 -25.15 -1.99
N LEU A 134 19.88 -25.91 -2.58
CA LEU A 134 20.90 -25.40 -3.51
C LEU A 134 20.26 -24.92 -4.82
N LEU A 135 19.33 -25.68 -5.41
CA LEU A 135 18.61 -25.26 -6.62
C LEU A 135 17.91 -23.93 -6.42
N ARG A 136 17.20 -23.75 -5.30
CA ARG A 136 16.56 -22.47 -4.96
C ARG A 136 17.59 -21.35 -4.87
N THR A 137 18.71 -21.61 -4.20
CA THR A 137 19.80 -20.65 -4.02
C THR A 137 20.43 -20.23 -5.36
N ILE A 138 20.66 -21.19 -6.27
CA ILE A 138 21.14 -20.94 -7.63
C ILE A 138 20.15 -20.08 -8.42
N LYS A 139 18.85 -20.43 -8.37
CA LYS A 139 17.79 -19.65 -9.03
C LYS A 139 17.74 -18.21 -8.52
N LEU A 140 17.84 -18.02 -7.19
CA LEU A 140 17.88 -16.69 -6.56
C LEU A 140 19.11 -15.87 -6.97
N ASN A 141 20.27 -16.51 -7.16
CA ASN A 141 21.47 -15.82 -7.63
C ASN A 141 21.29 -15.22 -9.04
N ASN A 142 20.42 -15.81 -9.86
CA ASN A 142 20.12 -15.32 -11.21
C ASN A 142 19.01 -14.25 -11.27
N VAL A 143 18.33 -13.94 -10.16
CA VAL A 143 17.19 -13.00 -10.13
C VAL A 143 17.59 -11.61 -10.63
N ALA A 144 18.77 -11.10 -10.26
CA ALA A 144 19.22 -9.78 -10.70
C ALA A 144 19.41 -9.69 -12.22
N ASN A 145 19.83 -10.77 -12.88
CA ASN A 145 19.97 -10.82 -14.33
C ASN A 145 18.61 -10.94 -15.01
N LEU A 146 17.74 -11.82 -14.51
CA LEU A 146 16.38 -11.98 -15.01
C LEU A 146 15.56 -10.68 -14.91
N TYR A 147 15.77 -9.88 -13.85
CA TYR A 147 15.16 -8.57 -13.69
C TYR A 147 15.66 -7.57 -14.72
N LYS A 148 16.98 -7.52 -14.96
CA LYS A 148 17.56 -6.67 -16.03
C LYS A 148 17.04 -7.04 -17.41
N ASP A 149 16.79 -8.33 -17.63
CA ASP A 149 16.27 -8.86 -18.90
C ASP A 149 14.73 -8.75 -19.02
N ASN A 150 14.04 -8.15 -18.04
CA ASN A 150 12.57 -8.05 -17.97
C ASN A 150 11.83 -9.40 -18.06
N LYS A 151 12.45 -10.49 -17.60
CA LYS A 151 11.85 -11.83 -17.60
C LYS A 151 10.94 -12.03 -16.38
N PHE A 152 9.92 -11.18 -16.26
CA PHE A 152 9.04 -11.13 -15.09
C PHE A 152 8.30 -12.45 -14.82
N ARG A 153 7.94 -13.21 -15.86
CA ARG A 153 7.26 -14.50 -15.67
C ARG A 153 8.14 -15.54 -14.97
N GLU A 154 9.42 -15.62 -15.34
CA GLU A 154 10.36 -16.53 -14.69
C GLU A 154 10.66 -16.08 -13.25
N LEU A 155 10.78 -14.76 -13.04
CA LEU A 155 10.98 -14.17 -11.71
C LEU A 155 9.85 -14.52 -10.75
N THR A 156 8.60 -14.37 -11.18
CA THR A 156 7.45 -14.68 -10.32
C THR A 156 7.46 -16.14 -9.88
N VAL A 157 7.76 -17.10 -10.76
CA VAL A 157 7.84 -18.52 -10.40
C VAL A 157 8.94 -18.77 -9.36
N ILE A 158 10.14 -18.22 -9.58
CA ILE A 158 11.29 -18.40 -8.68
C ILE A 158 11.01 -17.79 -7.30
N LEU A 159 10.47 -16.57 -7.27
CA LEU A 159 10.26 -15.82 -6.02
C LEU A 159 9.10 -16.39 -5.20
N LYS A 160 8.01 -16.83 -5.84
CA LYS A 160 6.90 -17.49 -5.14
C LYS A 160 7.35 -18.76 -4.42
N ASP A 161 8.09 -19.62 -5.12
CA ASP A 161 8.66 -20.86 -4.56
C ASP A 161 9.60 -20.55 -3.39
N SER A 162 10.48 -19.55 -3.56
CA SER A 162 11.41 -19.13 -2.51
C SER A 162 10.70 -18.62 -1.25
N LEU A 163 9.70 -17.75 -1.42
CA LEU A 163 8.97 -17.12 -0.32
C LEU A 163 8.15 -18.13 0.46
N ILE A 164 7.46 -19.06 -0.20
CA ILE A 164 6.69 -20.13 0.48
C ILE A 164 7.62 -20.88 1.45
N ASN A 165 8.77 -21.32 0.96
CA ASN A 165 9.75 -22.03 1.77
C ASN A 165 10.30 -21.16 2.92
N CYS A 166 10.64 -19.88 2.67
CA CYS A 166 11.08 -18.97 3.73
C CYS A 166 10.03 -18.76 4.84
N THR A 167 8.75 -18.75 4.48
CA THR A 167 7.66 -18.57 5.46
C THR A 167 7.36 -19.84 6.27
N GLU A 168 7.50 -21.02 5.67
CA GLU A 168 7.23 -22.30 6.32
C GLU A 168 8.37 -22.75 7.23
N VAL A 169 9.62 -22.59 6.78
CA VAL A 169 10.81 -23.12 7.46
C VAL A 169 11.37 -22.14 8.52
N LYS A 170 10.83 -20.92 8.62
CA LYS A 170 11.27 -19.85 9.56
C LYS A 170 12.78 -19.57 9.56
N ASN A 171 13.47 -19.83 8.45
CA ASN A 171 14.90 -19.56 8.31
C ASN A 171 15.11 -18.20 7.64
N SER A 172 15.20 -17.13 8.44
CA SER A 172 15.24 -15.75 7.95
C SER A 172 16.62 -15.26 7.48
N ASP A 173 17.70 -15.89 7.90
CA ASP A 173 19.02 -15.21 7.91
C ASP A 173 20.04 -15.77 6.89
N ASN A 174 19.72 -16.86 6.17
CA ASN A 174 20.67 -17.54 5.27
C ASN A 174 20.28 -17.47 3.78
N THR A 175 19.61 -16.40 3.36
CA THR A 175 19.21 -16.26 1.95
C THR A 175 20.14 -15.29 1.22
N ILE A 176 20.63 -15.67 0.03
CA ILE A 176 21.45 -14.80 -0.85
C ILE A 176 20.78 -13.45 -1.09
N MET A 177 19.46 -13.47 -1.22
CA MET A 177 18.63 -12.30 -1.44
C MET A 177 17.73 -12.07 -0.22
N LYS A 178 17.73 -10.84 0.30
CA LYS A 178 16.87 -10.45 1.41
C LYS A 178 15.40 -10.67 1.07
N ILE A 179 14.63 -11.12 2.05
CA ILE A 179 13.20 -11.39 1.85
C ILE A 179 12.39 -10.14 1.50
N THR A 180 12.77 -8.98 2.05
CA THR A 180 12.18 -7.67 1.72
C THR A 180 12.37 -7.33 0.25
N THR A 181 13.58 -7.52 -0.29
CA THR A 181 13.85 -7.36 -1.72
C THR A 181 13.10 -8.40 -2.57
N GLN A 182 12.91 -9.63 -2.06
CA GLN A 182 12.09 -10.63 -2.77
C GLN A 182 10.63 -10.18 -2.88
N PHE A 183 10.07 -9.52 -1.86
CA PHE A 183 8.73 -8.91 -1.94
C PHE A 183 8.67 -7.83 -3.02
N GLU A 184 9.63 -6.89 -2.99
CA GLU A 184 9.70 -5.78 -3.94
C GLU A 184 9.72 -6.28 -5.39
N VAL A 185 10.67 -7.16 -5.71
CA VAL A 185 10.83 -7.68 -7.07
C VAL A 185 9.62 -8.52 -7.49
N LEU A 186 9.01 -9.29 -6.58
CA LEU A 186 7.83 -10.09 -6.90
C LEU A 186 6.63 -9.20 -7.24
N LEU A 187 6.33 -8.19 -6.42
CA LEU A 187 5.19 -7.31 -6.63
C LEU A 187 5.38 -6.45 -7.89
N GLU A 188 6.57 -5.91 -8.11
CA GLU A 188 6.91 -5.20 -9.37
C GLU A 188 6.76 -6.11 -10.59
N SER A 189 7.22 -7.36 -10.49
CA SER A 189 7.10 -8.32 -11.60
C SER A 189 5.65 -8.66 -11.91
N LEU A 190 4.80 -8.86 -10.90
CA LEU A 190 3.37 -9.15 -11.09
C LEU A 190 2.63 -7.94 -11.66
N TRP A 191 2.96 -6.73 -11.18
CA TRP A 191 2.42 -5.49 -11.72
C TRP A 191 2.77 -5.28 -13.18
N ASN A 192 4.04 -5.50 -13.56
CA ASN A 192 4.49 -5.38 -14.95
C ASN A 192 3.90 -6.48 -15.88
N LEU A 193 3.41 -7.59 -15.31
CA LEU A 193 2.67 -8.61 -16.04
C LEU A 193 1.17 -8.33 -16.14
N GLU A 194 0.69 -7.25 -15.50
CA GLU A 194 -0.74 -6.90 -15.38
C GLU A 194 -1.58 -8.03 -14.74
N ASP A 195 -0.96 -8.91 -13.96
CA ASP A 195 -1.64 -9.97 -13.20
C ASP A 195 -2.09 -9.42 -11.85
N PHE A 196 -3.07 -8.51 -11.87
CA PHE A 196 -3.49 -7.72 -10.71
C PHE A 196 -4.06 -8.57 -9.58
N GLU A 197 -4.85 -9.61 -9.89
CA GLU A 197 -5.40 -10.51 -8.87
C GLU A 197 -4.29 -11.25 -8.11
N GLU A 198 -3.32 -11.80 -8.83
CA GLU A 198 -2.21 -12.51 -8.23
C GLU A 198 -1.29 -11.54 -7.48
N CYS A 199 -1.08 -10.34 -8.01
CA CYS A 199 -0.38 -9.25 -7.33
C CYS A 199 -1.05 -8.90 -6.00
N PHE A 200 -2.39 -8.86 -5.95
CA PHE A 200 -3.14 -8.55 -4.75
C PHE A 200 -3.04 -9.68 -3.71
N ARG A 201 -3.19 -10.95 -4.14
CA ARG A 201 -3.00 -12.13 -3.29
C ARG A 201 -1.59 -12.21 -2.69
N TRP A 202 -0.56 -11.88 -3.46
CA TRP A 202 0.82 -11.87 -2.96
C TRP A 202 1.12 -10.65 -2.09
N SER A 203 0.56 -9.48 -2.41
CA SER A 203 0.64 -8.30 -1.54
C SER A 203 0.09 -8.60 -0.15
N GLU A 204 -1.04 -9.29 -0.06
CA GLU A 204 -1.61 -9.72 1.22
C GLU A 204 -0.65 -10.62 2.02
N LYS A 205 -0.11 -11.68 1.38
CA LYS A 205 0.82 -12.62 2.03
C LYS A 205 2.09 -11.92 2.52
N CYS A 206 2.66 -11.06 1.68
CA CYS A 206 3.85 -10.28 2.01
C CYS A 206 3.56 -9.32 3.17
N LEU A 207 2.40 -8.66 3.17
CA LEU A 207 1.99 -7.75 4.24
C LEU A 207 1.86 -8.48 5.56
N LYS A 208 1.20 -9.65 5.58
CA LYS A 208 1.05 -10.46 6.79
C LYS A 208 2.41 -10.78 7.41
N TYR A 209 3.36 -11.23 6.58
CA TYR A 209 4.70 -11.57 7.03
C TYR A 209 5.44 -10.32 7.54
N ALA A 210 5.41 -9.22 6.78
CA ALA A 210 6.08 -7.99 7.14
C ALA A 210 5.56 -7.37 8.45
N VAL A 211 4.23 -7.39 8.66
CA VAL A 211 3.59 -6.87 9.87
C VAL A 211 3.93 -7.73 11.10
N ASP A 212 3.90 -9.05 10.99
CA ASP A 212 4.26 -9.92 12.11
C ASP A 212 5.71 -9.67 12.56
N PHE A 213 6.65 -9.50 11.62
CA PHE A 213 8.04 -9.19 11.94
C PHE A 213 8.19 -7.77 12.50
N PHE A 214 7.57 -6.78 11.88
CA PHE A 214 7.62 -5.39 12.33
C PHE A 214 7.18 -5.24 13.79
N LEU A 215 6.10 -5.92 14.19
CA LEU A 215 5.53 -5.82 15.55
C LEU A 215 6.27 -6.69 16.58
N THR A 216 7.07 -7.67 16.16
CA THR A 216 7.80 -8.57 17.07
C THR A 216 9.23 -8.10 17.34
N ILE A 217 9.80 -7.29 16.44
CA ILE A 217 11.18 -6.83 16.55
C ILE A 217 11.32 -5.74 17.64
N PRO A 218 12.37 -5.78 18.48
CA PRO A 218 12.61 -4.74 19.48
C PRO A 218 12.82 -3.35 18.85
N GLU A 219 12.32 -2.29 19.51
CA GLU A 219 12.34 -0.90 19.00
C GLU A 219 13.74 -0.39 18.60
N ASN A 220 14.78 -0.84 19.31
CA ASN A 220 16.16 -0.41 19.07
C ASN A 220 16.86 -1.15 17.91
N SER A 221 16.16 -2.06 17.22
CA SER A 221 16.72 -2.82 16.11
C SER A 221 16.75 -2.01 14.82
N TYR A 222 17.90 -1.99 14.13
CA TYR A 222 18.01 -1.39 12.80
C TYR A 222 17.05 -2.04 11.78
N ARG A 223 16.65 -3.30 12.01
CA ARG A 223 15.71 -4.03 11.14
C ARG A 223 14.28 -3.51 11.26
N LEU A 224 13.93 -2.79 12.33
CA LEU A 224 12.58 -2.24 12.48
C LEU A 224 12.24 -1.27 11.34
N LYS A 225 13.20 -0.39 10.99
CA LYS A 225 13.06 0.53 9.86
C LYS A 225 12.91 -0.22 8.54
N GLU A 226 13.76 -1.22 8.30
CA GLU A 226 13.70 -2.07 7.10
C GLU A 226 12.32 -2.71 6.92
N TRP A 227 11.74 -3.26 7.99
CA TRP A 227 10.41 -3.86 7.95
C TRP A 227 9.29 -2.82 7.82
N GLY A 228 9.44 -1.64 8.43
CA GLY A 228 8.51 -0.52 8.24
C GLY A 228 8.47 -0.03 6.79
N ASP A 229 9.64 0.12 6.17
CA ASP A 229 9.78 0.49 4.75
C ASP A 229 9.14 -0.59 3.84
N SER A 230 9.33 -1.87 4.16
CA SER A 230 8.70 -2.99 3.46
C SER A 230 7.17 -2.99 3.59
N VAL A 231 6.63 -2.75 4.79
CA VAL A 231 5.18 -2.61 5.01
C VAL A 231 4.63 -1.44 4.16
N ASN A 232 5.30 -0.30 4.13
CA ASN A 232 4.89 0.84 3.31
C ASN A 232 4.87 0.53 1.82
N PHE A 233 5.93 -0.12 1.34
CA PHE A 233 6.01 -0.54 -0.06
C PHE A 233 4.80 -1.40 -0.45
N ILE A 234 4.47 -2.40 0.37
CA ILE A 234 3.34 -3.31 0.11
C ILE A 234 2.00 -2.58 0.19
N LEU A 235 1.82 -1.68 1.17
CA LEU A 235 0.62 -0.87 1.30
C LEU A 235 0.38 0.02 0.06
N ILE A 236 1.43 0.61 -0.52
CA ILE A 236 1.32 1.40 -1.76
C ILE A 236 0.78 0.55 -2.91
N TYR A 237 1.25 -0.70 -3.06
CA TYR A 237 0.74 -1.62 -4.07
C TYR A 237 -0.73 -1.98 -3.84
N LEU A 238 -1.13 -2.25 -2.59
CA LEU A 238 -2.54 -2.51 -2.27
C LEU A 238 -3.44 -1.31 -2.58
N GLU A 239 -3.00 -0.09 -2.27
CA GLU A 239 -3.73 1.15 -2.63
C GLU A 239 -3.80 1.33 -4.15
N ALA A 240 -2.71 1.07 -4.88
CA ALA A 240 -2.66 1.18 -6.33
C ALA A 240 -3.56 0.17 -7.03
N LEU A 241 -3.55 -1.09 -6.59
CA LEU A 241 -4.42 -2.15 -7.11
C LEU A 241 -5.89 -1.83 -6.86
N LEU A 242 -6.24 -1.34 -5.66
CA LEU A 242 -7.60 -0.91 -5.34
C LEU A 242 -8.06 0.28 -6.22
N LYS A 243 -7.16 1.20 -6.56
CA LYS A 243 -7.47 2.32 -7.47
C LYS A 243 -7.64 1.89 -8.92
N GLN A 244 -6.89 0.88 -9.35
CA GLN A 244 -6.89 0.38 -10.73
C GLN A 244 -8.11 -0.50 -11.02
N GLU A 245 -8.39 -1.47 -10.13
CA GLU A 245 -9.43 -2.49 -10.33
C GLU A 245 -10.72 -2.20 -9.55
N GLY A 246 -10.73 -1.19 -8.67
CA GLY A 246 -11.86 -0.87 -7.81
C GLY A 246 -12.06 -1.88 -6.67
N ILE A 247 -13.22 -1.81 -6.01
CA ILE A 247 -13.56 -2.63 -4.84
C ILE A 247 -13.71 -4.13 -5.20
N ASP A 248 -13.97 -4.44 -6.47
CA ASP A 248 -14.18 -5.81 -6.93
C ASP A 248 -12.93 -6.70 -6.80
N ILE A 249 -11.73 -6.12 -6.82
CA ILE A 249 -10.47 -6.85 -6.63
C ILE A 249 -10.42 -7.59 -5.29
N LEU A 250 -11.15 -7.11 -4.28
CA LEU A 250 -11.21 -7.76 -2.97
C LEU A 250 -11.78 -9.19 -3.05
N CYS A 251 -12.55 -9.51 -4.09
CA CYS A 251 -13.09 -10.85 -4.31
C CYS A 251 -12.00 -11.91 -4.54
N CYS A 252 -10.82 -11.53 -5.05
CA CYS A 252 -9.75 -12.47 -5.34
C CYS A 252 -9.05 -13.03 -4.09
N LEU A 253 -9.31 -12.46 -2.91
CA LEU A 253 -8.67 -12.88 -1.66
C LEU A 253 -9.26 -14.15 -1.05
N GLU A 254 -10.54 -14.46 -1.32
CA GLU A 254 -11.23 -15.63 -0.78
C GLU A 254 -10.98 -15.81 0.74
N GLN A 255 -10.32 -16.91 1.15
CA GLN A 255 -9.98 -17.24 2.54
C GLN A 255 -8.95 -16.29 3.19
N TYR A 256 -8.23 -15.48 2.41
CA TYR A 256 -7.19 -14.58 2.90
C TYR A 256 -7.71 -13.21 3.34
N GLU A 257 -8.98 -12.90 3.05
CA GLU A 257 -9.62 -11.63 3.40
C GLU A 257 -9.52 -11.32 4.90
N ALA A 258 -9.92 -12.25 5.75
CA ALA A 258 -9.86 -12.09 7.20
C ALA A 258 -8.43 -11.83 7.71
N ARG A 259 -7.43 -12.46 7.08
CA ARG A 259 -6.03 -12.31 7.44
C ARG A 259 -5.50 -10.93 7.06
N LEU A 260 -5.88 -10.41 5.90
CA LEU A 260 -5.54 -9.04 5.49
C LEU A 260 -6.14 -8.02 6.46
N VAL A 261 -7.45 -8.13 6.73
CA VAL A 261 -8.15 -7.23 7.66
C VAL A 261 -7.48 -7.25 9.04
N GLN A 262 -7.12 -8.44 9.56
CA GLN A 262 -6.38 -8.55 10.82
C GLN A 262 -5.01 -7.87 10.78
N SER A 263 -4.25 -8.00 9.68
CA SER A 263 -2.98 -7.30 9.50
C SER A 263 -3.17 -5.78 9.50
N LEU A 264 -4.19 -5.27 8.82
CA LEU A 264 -4.52 -3.84 8.77
C LEU A 264 -4.94 -3.30 10.16
N VAL A 265 -5.78 -4.05 10.88
CA VAL A 265 -6.19 -3.70 12.24
C VAL A 265 -4.99 -3.67 13.19
N LYS A 266 -4.06 -4.61 13.07
CA LYS A 266 -2.81 -4.59 13.87
C LYS A 266 -1.96 -3.36 13.58
N ILE A 267 -1.85 -2.94 12.31
CA ILE A 267 -1.14 -1.71 11.94
C ILE A 267 -1.81 -0.49 12.59
N VAL A 268 -3.14 -0.37 12.44
CA VAL A 268 -3.90 0.74 13.01
C VAL A 268 -3.83 0.75 14.54
N ALA A 269 -3.98 -0.40 15.19
CA ALA A 269 -3.83 -0.51 16.63
C ALA A 269 -2.44 -0.06 17.09
N ASN A 270 -1.37 -0.52 16.42
CA ASN A 270 -0.02 -0.07 16.73
C ASN A 270 0.17 1.45 16.55
N GLN A 271 -0.41 2.04 15.51
CA GLN A 271 -0.42 3.50 15.30
C GLN A 271 -1.16 4.21 16.46
N LEU A 272 -2.31 3.69 16.88
CA LEU A 272 -3.14 4.26 17.94
C LEU A 272 -2.66 3.96 19.36
N ASP A 273 -1.81 2.96 19.57
CA ASP A 273 -1.25 2.61 20.88
C ASP A 273 0.10 3.29 21.13
N THR A 274 0.79 3.74 20.07
CA THR A 274 2.08 4.45 20.21
C THR A 274 1.91 5.68 21.12
N PRO A 275 2.67 5.80 22.22
CA PRO A 275 2.55 6.92 23.14
C PRO A 275 2.89 8.23 22.45
N PHE A 276 2.08 9.25 22.69
CA PHE A 276 2.25 10.56 22.09
C PHE A 276 3.18 11.42 22.94
N GLU A 277 4.25 11.92 22.34
CA GLU A 277 5.10 12.97 22.91
C GLU A 277 5.00 14.21 22.02
N LYS A 278 4.56 15.35 22.58
CA LYS A 278 4.33 16.62 21.84
C LYS A 278 5.53 17.10 21.00
N ASN A 279 6.75 16.66 21.34
CA ASN A 279 7.99 17.02 20.67
C ASN A 279 8.65 15.88 19.89
N ASN A 280 8.06 14.68 19.89
CA ASN A 280 8.63 13.55 19.19
C ASN A 280 8.21 13.62 17.72
N THR A 281 9.12 14.12 16.89
CA THR A 281 9.02 14.16 15.43
C THR A 281 9.23 12.79 14.79
N GLN A 282 9.28 11.69 15.56
CA GLN A 282 9.27 10.35 15.01
C GLN A 282 8.06 10.19 14.08
N VAL A 283 8.38 10.23 12.80
CA VAL A 283 7.49 9.84 11.72
C VAL A 283 7.16 8.39 11.99
N HIS A 284 5.87 8.05 12.14
CA HIS A 284 5.49 6.64 12.19
C HIS A 284 6.15 5.94 11.02
N ALA A 285 6.83 4.83 11.31
CA ALA A 285 7.52 4.06 10.28
C ALA A 285 6.56 3.55 9.20
N ILE A 286 5.25 3.54 9.47
CA ILE A 286 4.21 3.07 8.56
C ILE A 286 3.28 4.23 8.15
N ASN A 287 2.93 4.26 6.86
CA ASN A 287 2.00 5.18 6.23
C ASN A 287 0.68 5.24 6.98
N PHE A 288 0.24 6.46 7.26
CA PHE A 288 -0.92 6.67 8.12
C PHE A 288 -2.26 6.43 7.41
N LYS A 289 -2.41 6.83 6.14
CA LYS A 289 -3.72 6.84 5.47
C LYS A 289 -4.13 5.48 4.91
N ILE A 290 -3.17 4.72 4.35
CA ILE A 290 -3.50 3.56 3.50
C ILE A 290 -4.25 2.46 4.27
N PRO A 291 -3.89 2.12 5.52
CA PRO A 291 -4.64 1.11 6.27
C PRO A 291 -6.12 1.46 6.42
N TRP A 292 -6.46 2.72 6.68
CA TRP A 292 -7.84 3.19 6.78
C TRP A 292 -8.58 3.14 5.44
N ILE A 293 -7.91 3.50 4.33
CA ILE A 293 -8.49 3.43 2.98
C ILE A 293 -8.85 1.98 2.64
N LEU A 294 -7.96 1.03 2.93
CA LEU A 294 -8.19 -0.40 2.69
C LEU A 294 -9.32 -0.94 3.59
N LEU A 295 -9.33 -0.59 4.88
CA LEU A 295 -10.41 -0.99 5.79
C LEU A 295 -11.76 -0.45 5.34
N HIS A 296 -11.83 0.81 4.92
CA HIS A 296 -13.03 1.39 4.31
C HIS A 296 -13.51 0.57 3.11
N ALA A 297 -12.62 0.16 2.21
CA ALA A 297 -13.01 -0.63 1.04
C ALA A 297 -13.60 -1.99 1.42
N PHE A 298 -13.07 -2.66 2.45
CA PHE A 298 -13.65 -3.90 2.97
C PHE A 298 -15.04 -3.68 3.58
N ILE A 299 -15.20 -2.63 4.38
CA ILE A 299 -16.49 -2.32 5.01
C ILE A 299 -17.54 -1.96 3.95
N GLN A 300 -17.17 -1.12 2.98
CA GLN A 300 -18.04 -0.74 1.86
C GLN A 300 -18.53 -1.97 1.09
N ARG A 301 -17.62 -2.91 0.75
CA ARG A 301 -17.99 -4.15 0.05
C ARG A 301 -18.96 -5.01 0.87
N GLU A 302 -18.74 -5.10 2.17
CA GLU A 302 -19.61 -5.88 3.05
C GLU A 302 -21.00 -5.25 3.18
N GLU A 303 -21.09 -3.93 3.26
CA GLU A 303 -22.36 -3.19 3.25
C GLU A 303 -23.11 -3.40 1.93
N ASP A 304 -22.43 -3.26 0.80
CA ASP A 304 -23.01 -3.47 -0.53
C ASP A 304 -23.57 -4.90 -0.66
N ARG A 305 -22.85 -5.90 -0.13
CA ARG A 305 -23.30 -7.30 -0.08
C ARG A 305 -24.56 -7.46 0.77
N GLN A 306 -24.61 -6.84 1.95
CA GLN A 306 -25.78 -6.89 2.84
C GLN A 306 -27.00 -6.21 2.22
N HIS A 307 -26.83 -5.06 1.58
CA HIS A 307 -27.90 -4.35 0.86
C HIS A 307 -28.49 -5.20 -0.28
N VAL A 308 -27.65 -5.90 -1.05
CA VAL A 308 -28.12 -6.80 -2.11
C VAL A 308 -28.93 -7.98 -1.54
N VAL A 309 -28.49 -8.57 -0.44
CA VAL A 309 -29.20 -9.67 0.23
C VAL A 309 -30.55 -9.19 0.79
N ALA A 310 -30.56 -8.05 1.48
CA ALA A 310 -31.78 -7.44 2.03
C ALA A 310 -32.80 -7.14 0.92
N LYS A 311 -32.36 -6.62 -0.22
CA LYS A 311 -33.24 -6.35 -1.37
C LYS A 311 -33.83 -7.62 -1.98
N LYS A 312 -33.05 -8.71 -2.07
CA LYS A 312 -33.54 -10.02 -2.54
C LYS A 312 -34.63 -10.57 -1.61
N ILE A 313 -34.40 -10.52 -0.30
CA ILE A 313 -35.37 -10.99 0.70
C ILE A 313 -36.67 -10.17 0.65
N LYS A 314 -36.55 -8.84 0.56
CA LYS A 314 -37.71 -7.93 0.42
C LYS A 314 -38.50 -8.16 -0.88
N SER A 315 -37.85 -8.60 -1.96
CA SER A 315 -38.53 -8.92 -3.22
C SER A 315 -39.22 -10.29 -3.25
N SER A 316 -38.89 -11.20 -2.33
CA SER A 316 -39.46 -12.55 -2.25
C SER A 316 -40.59 -12.72 -1.23
N SER A 317 -40.79 -11.76 -0.34
CA SER A 317 -41.73 -11.85 0.79
C SER A 317 -42.83 -10.79 0.65
N GLU A 318 -44.04 -11.18 0.21
CA GLU A 318 -45.19 -10.28 0.03
C GLU A 318 -45.92 -9.90 1.34
N ALA A 319 -45.45 -10.32 2.52
CA ALA A 319 -46.11 -9.95 3.77
C ALA A 319 -45.16 -10.03 4.97
N SER A 320 -44.96 -8.91 5.66
CA SER A 320 -45.24 -8.72 7.09
C SER A 320 -44.44 -7.55 7.66
N ASP A 321 -45.16 -6.60 8.27
CA ASP A 321 -44.79 -5.68 9.35
C ASP A 321 -43.30 -5.40 9.52
N GLN A 322 -42.88 -4.25 8.97
CA GLN A 322 -41.59 -3.64 9.25
C GLN A 322 -41.54 -3.24 10.72
N GLU A 323 -40.84 -4.00 11.55
CA GLU A 323 -40.09 -3.39 12.64
C GLU A 323 -39.14 -2.40 11.96
N ASP A 324 -39.30 -1.12 12.26
CA ASP A 324 -38.40 -0.06 11.82
C ASP A 324 -36.98 -0.44 12.25
N GLU A 325 -36.21 -1.08 11.36
CA GLU A 325 -34.76 -1.15 11.52
C GLU A 325 -34.31 0.30 11.65
N GLU A 326 -33.87 0.68 12.84
CA GLU A 326 -33.31 2.00 13.12
C GLU A 326 -32.31 2.30 12.00
N GLU A 327 -32.62 3.30 11.16
CA GLU A 327 -31.72 3.72 10.10
C GLU A 327 -30.41 4.12 10.79
N THR A 328 -29.34 3.37 10.55
CA THR A 328 -28.00 3.62 11.08
C THR A 328 -27.10 4.16 9.97
N MET A 329 -26.18 5.05 10.35
CA MET A 329 -25.22 5.61 9.40
C MET A 329 -24.37 4.48 8.78
N PRO A 330 -24.05 4.53 7.47
CA PRO A 330 -23.12 3.58 6.86
C PRO A 330 -21.78 3.52 7.62
N ASN A 331 -21.40 2.33 8.05
CA ASN A 331 -20.14 2.06 8.75
C ASN A 331 -18.92 2.38 7.87
N SER A 332 -19.04 2.24 6.55
CA SER A 332 -18.03 2.67 5.58
C SER A 332 -17.67 4.14 5.73
N ILE A 333 -18.63 4.99 6.09
CA ILE A 333 -18.36 6.42 6.35
C ILE A 333 -17.95 6.62 7.82
N LEU A 334 -18.66 5.97 8.75
CA LEU A 334 -18.46 6.12 10.19
C LEU A 334 -17.03 5.78 10.63
N ILE A 335 -16.35 4.84 9.97
CA ILE A 335 -14.96 4.49 10.27
C ILE A 335 -14.02 5.71 10.18
N PHE A 336 -14.24 6.63 9.23
CA PHE A 336 -13.39 7.82 9.09
C PHE A 336 -13.63 8.84 10.19
N PHE A 337 -14.89 9.02 10.59
CA PHE A 337 -15.24 9.92 11.70
C PHE A 337 -14.72 9.39 13.02
N THR A 338 -14.90 8.08 13.25
CA THR A 338 -14.33 7.38 14.40
C THR A 338 -12.81 7.51 14.41
N ALA A 339 -12.14 7.30 13.27
CA ALA A 339 -10.70 7.51 13.15
C ALA A 339 -10.33 8.94 13.58
N HIS A 340 -10.99 9.97 13.04
CA HIS A 340 -10.70 11.36 13.37
C HIS A 340 -10.82 11.66 14.87
N GLU A 341 -11.83 11.12 15.57
CA GLU A 341 -11.95 11.29 17.02
C GLU A 341 -10.73 10.75 17.78
N PHE A 342 -10.22 9.57 17.41
CA PHE A 342 -9.01 9.00 18.02
C PHE A 342 -7.76 9.82 17.69
N LEU A 343 -7.65 10.33 16.46
CA LEU A 343 -6.53 11.16 16.02
C LEU A 343 -6.52 12.55 16.66
N GLY A 344 -7.70 13.12 16.88
CA GLY A 344 -7.88 14.40 17.54
C GLY A 344 -7.30 14.44 18.94
N ARG A 345 -7.51 13.36 19.71
CA ARG A 345 -6.93 13.19 21.05
C ARG A 345 -5.40 13.14 21.04
N LYS A 346 -4.79 12.84 19.89
CA LYS A 346 -3.35 12.80 19.67
C LYS A 346 -2.81 13.98 18.85
N PHE A 347 -3.64 14.97 18.51
CA PHE A 347 -3.26 16.11 17.67
C PHE A 347 -2.75 15.68 16.27
N TRP A 348 -3.23 14.56 15.74
CA TRP A 348 -2.76 13.96 14.47
C TRP A 348 -3.72 14.13 13.30
N CYS A 349 -4.76 14.97 13.43
CA CYS A 349 -5.76 15.18 12.37
C CYS A 349 -5.13 15.60 11.03
N THR A 350 -4.05 16.39 11.08
CA THR A 350 -3.33 16.87 9.89
C THR A 350 -1.97 16.20 9.66
N LYS A 351 -1.74 15.02 10.28
CA LYS A 351 -0.54 14.20 10.01
C LYS A 351 -0.43 13.91 8.51
N ASP A 352 0.80 13.89 8.00
CA ASP A 352 1.13 13.68 6.59
C ASP A 352 0.40 14.64 5.62
N GLY A 353 0.15 15.88 6.08
CA GLY A 353 -0.56 16.90 5.31
C GLY A 353 -2.09 16.70 5.28
N GLY A 354 -2.64 15.99 6.26
CA GLY A 354 -4.09 15.77 6.37
C GLY A 354 -4.65 14.84 5.31
N GLN A 355 -3.83 13.99 4.69
CA GLN A 355 -4.23 13.14 3.57
C GLN A 355 -5.42 12.23 3.88
N LEU A 356 -5.52 11.71 5.11
CA LEU A 356 -6.68 10.89 5.51
C LEU A 356 -7.97 11.73 5.53
N MET A 357 -7.94 12.92 6.16
CA MET A 357 -9.11 13.80 6.22
C MET A 357 -9.51 14.29 4.82
N ILE A 358 -8.54 14.63 3.98
CA ILE A 358 -8.76 14.99 2.58
C ILE A 358 -9.41 13.84 1.82
N PHE A 359 -8.94 12.60 2.03
CA PHE A 359 -9.54 11.41 1.44
C PHE A 359 -10.99 11.24 1.91
N THR A 360 -11.26 11.36 3.21
CA THR A 360 -12.62 11.30 3.75
C THR A 360 -13.54 12.32 3.08
N LEU A 361 -13.09 13.58 2.93
CA LEU A 361 -13.88 14.61 2.27
C LEU A 361 -14.12 14.28 0.78
N ASN A 362 -13.18 13.63 0.09
CA ASN A 362 -13.38 13.20 -1.29
C ASN A 362 -14.46 12.11 -1.42
N ILE A 363 -14.61 11.25 -0.41
CA ILE A 363 -15.65 10.22 -0.35
C ILE A 363 -17.01 10.82 0.04
N VAL A 364 -17.05 11.63 1.10
CA VAL A 364 -18.31 12.13 1.68
C VAL A 364 -18.93 13.26 0.87
N THR A 365 -18.14 14.23 0.38
CA THR A 365 -18.68 15.43 -0.28
C THR A 365 -19.59 15.12 -1.48
N PRO A 366 -19.25 14.19 -2.39
CA PRO A 366 -20.09 13.86 -3.54
C PRO A 366 -21.44 13.25 -3.18
N ILE A 367 -21.52 12.51 -2.07
CA ILE A 367 -22.72 11.76 -1.64
C ILE A 367 -23.48 12.45 -0.50
N LEU A 368 -22.97 13.58 0.01
CA LEU A 368 -23.53 14.30 1.16
C LEU A 368 -25.01 14.70 1.02
N ARG A 369 -25.46 14.97 -0.22
CA ARG A 369 -26.86 15.31 -0.54
C ARG A 369 -27.60 14.17 -1.23
N SER A 370 -27.09 12.95 -1.13
CA SER A 370 -27.78 11.77 -1.64
C SER A 370 -28.91 11.36 -0.69
N PRO A 371 -30.01 10.77 -1.20
CA PRO A 371 -31.10 10.27 -0.35
C PRO A 371 -30.64 9.29 0.72
N MET A 372 -29.52 8.58 0.49
CA MET A 372 -28.92 7.64 1.44
C MET A 372 -28.40 8.31 2.71
N LEU A 373 -27.88 9.54 2.60
CA LEU A 373 -27.27 10.27 3.73
C LEU A 373 -28.19 11.33 4.32
N GLU A 374 -29.33 11.63 3.69
CA GLU A 374 -30.28 12.63 4.16
C GLU A 374 -30.69 12.44 5.63
N PRO A 375 -30.99 11.22 6.13
CA PRO A 375 -31.38 11.02 7.53
C PRO A 375 -30.27 11.38 8.54
N PHE A 376 -29.01 11.32 8.11
CA PHE A 376 -27.83 11.53 8.96
C PHE A 376 -27.12 12.86 8.68
N ARG A 377 -27.68 13.70 7.80
CA ARG A 377 -26.97 14.83 7.22
C ARG A 377 -26.46 15.81 8.28
N ASP A 378 -27.26 16.13 9.30
CA ASP A 378 -26.86 17.04 10.37
C ASP A 378 -25.67 16.47 11.17
N LEU A 379 -25.72 15.18 11.52
CA LEU A 379 -24.63 14.51 12.24
C LEU A 379 -23.35 14.41 11.39
N ILE A 380 -23.49 14.07 10.11
CA ILE A 380 -22.36 14.05 9.17
C ILE A 380 -21.74 15.44 9.06
N MET A 381 -22.56 16.49 9.02
CA MET A 381 -22.08 17.86 8.97
C MET A 381 -21.31 18.26 10.23
N GLU A 382 -21.71 17.81 11.43
CA GLU A 382 -20.91 18.04 12.64
C GLU A 382 -19.50 17.44 12.52
N TYR A 383 -19.39 16.21 12.01
CA TYR A 383 -18.10 15.56 11.77
C TYR A 383 -17.28 16.25 10.67
N VAL A 384 -17.92 16.61 9.56
CA VAL A 384 -17.28 17.30 8.44
C VAL A 384 -16.77 18.68 8.90
N GLU A 385 -17.54 19.42 9.69
CA GLU A 385 -17.12 20.71 10.26
C GLU A 385 -15.90 20.57 11.17
N GLN A 386 -15.86 19.53 12.01
CA GLN A 386 -14.66 19.25 12.83
C GLN A 386 -13.44 18.94 11.94
N MET A 387 -13.61 18.14 10.88
CA MET A 387 -12.53 17.81 9.94
C MET A 387 -12.01 19.03 9.17
N THR A 388 -12.91 19.85 8.62
CA THR A 388 -12.53 21.07 7.90
C THR A 388 -11.94 22.12 8.84
N TYR A 389 -12.35 22.12 10.12
CA TYR A 389 -11.77 22.99 11.14
C TYR A 389 -10.31 22.61 11.38
N CYS A 390 -10.04 21.32 11.58
CA CYS A 390 -8.69 20.81 11.71
C CYS A 390 -7.83 21.05 10.45
N LEU A 391 -8.39 20.87 9.25
CA LEU A 391 -7.66 21.04 8.00
C LEU A 391 -7.38 22.51 7.66
N TYR A 392 -8.37 23.40 7.80
CA TYR A 392 -8.31 24.74 7.20
C TYR A 392 -8.70 25.87 8.16
N GLY A 393 -9.08 25.56 9.39
CA GLY A 393 -9.59 26.53 10.37
C GLY A 393 -11.02 27.00 10.08
N TYR A 394 -11.81 26.22 9.34
CA TYR A 394 -13.21 26.55 9.01
C TYR A 394 -14.18 25.42 9.39
N PRO A 395 -15.37 25.73 9.96
CA PRO A 395 -15.84 27.07 10.27
C PRO A 395 -15.14 27.63 11.51
N LEU A 396 -15.18 28.95 11.70
CA LEU A 396 -14.58 29.56 12.89
C LEU A 396 -15.27 29.06 14.16
N LYS A 397 -14.49 28.69 15.17
CA LYS A 397 -15.03 28.24 16.45
C LYS A 397 -15.78 29.37 17.15
N ARG A 398 -17.08 29.16 17.37
CA ARG A 398 -17.98 30.09 18.08
C ARG A 398 -18.47 29.46 19.37
N VAL A 399 -18.94 30.29 20.31
CA VAL A 399 -19.52 29.84 21.60
C VAL A 399 -20.69 28.85 21.43
N ARG A 400 -21.37 28.88 20.27
CA ARG A 400 -22.48 27.98 19.94
C ARG A 400 -22.06 26.69 19.21
N SER A 401 -20.85 26.61 18.67
CA SER A 401 -20.33 25.45 17.93
C SER A 401 -19.76 24.43 18.91
N ARG A 402 -20.64 23.80 19.70
CA ARG A 402 -20.24 22.93 20.81
C ARG A 402 -19.58 21.62 20.35
N HIS A 403 -19.88 21.17 19.14
CA HIS A 403 -19.28 19.99 18.52
C HIS A 403 -17.85 20.24 18.02
N ILE A 404 -17.39 21.50 17.94
CA ILE A 404 -16.04 21.82 17.48
C ILE A 404 -15.03 21.77 18.63
N GLU A 405 -14.22 20.72 18.65
CA GLU A 405 -13.17 20.49 19.63
C GLU A 405 -11.82 21.10 19.20
N GLU A 406 -11.00 21.50 20.17
CA GLU A 406 -9.65 22.01 19.89
C GLU A 406 -8.64 20.86 19.80
N HIS A 407 -8.30 20.43 18.59
CA HIS A 407 -7.31 19.37 18.36
C HIS A 407 -5.90 19.89 18.03
N GLU A 408 -5.61 21.19 18.30
CA GLU A 408 -4.32 21.89 18.07
C GLU A 408 -3.60 21.52 16.75
N SER A 409 -4.37 21.26 15.68
CA SER A 409 -3.84 20.75 14.43
C SER A 409 -3.17 21.84 13.60
N THR A 410 -2.11 21.48 12.87
CA THR A 410 -1.45 22.40 11.94
C THR A 410 -2.30 22.51 10.68
N GLN A 411 -2.85 23.69 10.41
CA GLN A 411 -3.70 23.93 9.24
C GLN A 411 -2.93 23.73 7.94
N CYS A 412 -3.56 23.03 7.00
CA CYS A 412 -3.07 22.82 5.65
C CYS A 412 -3.37 24.04 4.77
N GLU A 413 -2.57 24.20 3.71
CA GLU A 413 -2.80 25.23 2.70
C GLU A 413 -4.13 24.97 1.96
N LEU A 414 -4.98 25.99 1.87
CA LEU A 414 -6.23 25.91 1.14
C LEU A 414 -5.98 26.18 -0.35
N THR A 415 -5.92 25.11 -1.14
CA THR A 415 -5.82 25.21 -2.61
C THR A 415 -7.18 25.46 -3.27
N TRP A 416 -7.19 25.86 -4.55
CA TRP A 416 -8.43 26.08 -5.31
C TRP A 416 -9.34 24.84 -5.35
N GLU A 417 -8.78 23.65 -5.56
CA GLU A 417 -9.55 22.39 -5.59
C GLU A 417 -10.25 22.15 -4.25
N ARG A 418 -9.53 22.35 -3.15
CA ARG A 418 -10.06 22.19 -1.78
C ARG A 418 -11.06 23.28 -1.43
N ALA A 419 -10.84 24.51 -1.90
CA ALA A 419 -11.78 25.62 -1.78
C ALA A 419 -13.13 25.30 -2.47
N MET A 420 -13.11 24.71 -3.67
CA MET A 420 -14.33 24.24 -4.34
C MET A 420 -15.02 23.11 -3.57
N GLN A 421 -14.26 22.19 -2.97
CA GLN A 421 -14.82 21.14 -2.11
C GLN A 421 -15.54 21.74 -0.89
N LEU A 422 -14.95 22.75 -0.23
CA LEU A 422 -15.61 23.48 0.86
C LEU A 422 -16.89 24.19 0.39
N PHE A 423 -16.90 24.78 -0.81
CA PHE A 423 -18.12 25.35 -1.37
C PHE A 423 -19.22 24.29 -1.52
N GLU A 424 -18.90 23.11 -2.06
CA GLU A 424 -19.87 22.02 -2.19
C GLU A 424 -20.38 21.52 -0.84
N ILE A 425 -19.54 21.50 0.20
CA ILE A 425 -19.97 21.15 1.57
C ILE A 425 -20.96 22.19 2.10
N TYR A 426 -20.60 23.48 2.08
CA TYR A 426 -21.33 24.54 2.80
C TYR A 426 -22.41 25.28 2.01
N ARG A 427 -22.52 25.07 0.70
CA ARG A 427 -23.57 25.73 -0.09
C ARG A 427 -24.96 25.33 0.41
N PRO A 428 -25.95 26.24 0.34
CA PRO A 428 -27.33 25.90 0.66
C PRO A 428 -27.90 24.87 -0.34
N ASP A 429 -28.91 24.12 0.08
CA ASP A 429 -29.56 23.11 -0.77
C ASP A 429 -30.34 23.74 -1.92
N PHE A 430 -30.81 24.97 -1.73
CA PHE A 430 -31.46 25.77 -2.77
C PHE A 430 -30.83 27.16 -2.82
N LEU A 431 -30.76 27.73 -4.02
CA LEU A 431 -30.39 29.13 -4.17
C LEU A 431 -31.51 30.00 -3.58
N PRO A 432 -31.19 30.98 -2.71
CA PRO A 432 -32.20 31.89 -2.17
C PRO A 432 -32.94 32.60 -3.29
N GLU A 433 -34.24 32.82 -3.18
CA GLU A 433 -35.00 33.63 -4.15
C GLU A 433 -34.94 35.13 -3.79
N PHE A 434 -35.26 36.02 -4.72
CA PHE A 434 -35.18 37.48 -4.47
C PHE A 434 -36.08 37.95 -3.32
N ASP A 435 -37.22 37.28 -3.14
CA ASP A 435 -38.21 37.52 -2.09
C ASP A 435 -38.07 36.58 -0.89
N SER A 436 -37.06 35.71 -0.88
CA SER A 436 -36.75 34.87 0.30
C SER A 436 -36.31 35.72 1.49
N TYR A 437 -36.52 35.20 2.71
CA TYR A 437 -36.25 35.97 3.90
C TYR A 437 -34.74 36.12 4.13
N LYS A 438 -34.38 37.10 4.97
CA LYS A 438 -32.99 37.32 5.39
C LYS A 438 -32.36 36.08 6.03
N VAL A 439 -33.15 35.28 6.73
CA VAL A 439 -32.71 34.04 7.38
C VAL A 439 -32.32 32.94 6.39
N ASP A 440 -32.84 33.01 5.15
CA ASP A 440 -32.54 32.06 4.08
C ASP A 440 -31.28 32.45 3.29
N SER A 441 -30.71 33.63 3.58
CA SER A 441 -29.42 34.05 3.04
C SER A 441 -28.27 33.32 3.72
N VAL A 442 -27.14 33.22 3.03
CA VAL A 442 -25.89 32.74 3.65
C VAL A 442 -25.49 33.60 4.85
N THR A 443 -24.76 33.02 5.81
CA THR A 443 -24.29 33.75 6.99
C THR A 443 -23.06 34.59 6.67
N ALA A 444 -22.68 35.50 7.58
CA ALA A 444 -21.47 36.31 7.43
C ALA A 444 -20.18 35.46 7.33
N ASP A 445 -20.12 34.31 8.00
CA ASP A 445 -18.95 33.42 7.92
C ASP A 445 -18.86 32.72 6.56
N LEU A 446 -20.00 32.28 6.02
CA LEU A 446 -20.06 31.69 4.70
C LEU A 446 -19.74 32.70 3.61
N GLU A 447 -20.17 33.95 3.78
CA GLU A 447 -19.77 35.04 2.88
C GLU A 447 -18.24 35.22 2.89
N GLN A 448 -17.61 35.31 4.05
CA GLN A 448 -16.15 35.43 4.15
C GLN A 448 -15.41 34.23 3.56
N LEU A 449 -15.91 33.01 3.81
CA LEU A 449 -15.38 31.80 3.18
C LEU A 449 -15.48 31.90 1.67
N PHE A 450 -16.63 32.31 1.13
CA PHE A 450 -16.86 32.43 -0.31
C PHE A 450 -15.99 33.50 -0.96
N GLN A 451 -15.72 34.62 -0.28
CA GLN A 451 -14.74 35.61 -0.73
C GLN A 451 -13.32 35.02 -0.76
N LYS A 452 -12.93 34.27 0.29
CA LYS A 452 -11.64 33.57 0.34
C LYS A 452 -11.52 32.57 -0.81
N ILE A 453 -12.58 31.83 -1.11
CA ILE A 453 -12.64 30.92 -2.25
C ILE A 453 -12.42 31.70 -3.56
N LEU A 454 -13.12 32.81 -3.78
CA LEU A 454 -12.94 33.64 -4.97
C LEU A 454 -11.52 34.21 -5.09
N SER A 455 -10.83 34.49 -3.98
CA SER A 455 -9.43 34.94 -4.00
C SER A 455 -8.45 33.88 -4.51
N LEU A 456 -8.82 32.60 -4.42
CA LEU A 456 -8.03 31.46 -4.90
C LEU A 456 -8.36 31.08 -6.35
N THR A 457 -9.19 31.86 -7.03
CA THR A 457 -9.60 31.60 -8.41
C THR A 457 -8.37 31.58 -9.35
N PRO A 458 -8.20 30.51 -10.16
CA PRO A 458 -7.10 30.41 -11.12
C PRO A 458 -7.08 31.58 -12.10
N LYS A 459 -5.90 31.93 -12.62
CA LYS A 459 -5.70 33.12 -13.47
C LYS A 459 -6.48 33.04 -14.78
N GLU A 460 -6.81 31.84 -15.23
CA GLU A 460 -7.61 31.55 -16.42
C GLU A 460 -9.06 32.06 -16.26
N PHE A 461 -9.52 32.18 -15.01
CA PHE A 461 -10.83 32.73 -14.65
C PHE A 461 -10.72 34.13 -14.02
N ASN A 462 -9.59 34.84 -14.23
CA ASN A 462 -9.34 36.14 -13.61
C ASN A 462 -10.37 37.19 -14.05
N PHE A 463 -11.16 37.61 -13.06
CA PHE A 463 -12.29 38.53 -13.19
C PHE A 463 -11.89 40.01 -13.08
N SER A 464 -10.63 40.34 -12.75
CA SER A 464 -10.21 41.70 -12.41
C SER A 464 -10.44 42.71 -13.55
N SER A 465 -10.23 42.30 -14.81
CA SER A 465 -10.41 43.17 -15.98
C SER A 465 -11.89 43.47 -16.26
N ALA A 466 -12.77 42.48 -16.11
CA ALA A 466 -14.21 42.63 -16.24
C ALA A 466 -14.79 43.47 -15.08
N THR A 467 -14.39 43.18 -13.84
CA THR A 467 -14.82 43.91 -12.64
C THR A 467 -14.43 45.38 -12.70
N ASN A 468 -13.23 45.72 -13.18
CA ASN A 468 -12.79 47.11 -13.32
C ASN A 468 -13.63 47.86 -14.37
N LYS A 469 -13.85 47.29 -15.56
CA LYS A 469 -14.70 47.93 -16.59
C LYS A 469 -16.15 48.11 -16.15
N ILE A 470 -16.69 47.12 -15.42
CA ILE A 470 -18.03 47.20 -14.82
C ILE A 470 -18.06 48.30 -13.76
N ARG A 471 -17.03 48.39 -12.91
CA ARG A 471 -16.89 49.46 -11.90
C ARG A 471 -16.82 50.84 -12.55
N ASP A 472 -15.99 51.02 -13.58
CA ASP A 472 -15.81 52.31 -14.27
C ASP A 472 -17.12 52.76 -14.95
N PHE A 473 -17.86 51.83 -15.56
CA PHE A 473 -19.21 52.10 -16.10
C PHE A 473 -20.20 52.51 -15.00
N ILE A 474 -20.15 51.83 -13.85
CA ILE A 474 -21.04 52.09 -12.71
C ILE A 474 -20.75 53.43 -12.03
N SER A 475 -19.47 53.79 -11.86
CA SER A 475 -19.04 55.05 -11.27
C SER A 475 -19.32 56.27 -12.17
N SER A 476 -19.92 56.06 -13.35
CA SER A 476 -20.14 57.06 -14.40
C SER A 476 -18.85 57.60 -15.03
N ASP A 477 -17.71 56.93 -14.78
CA ASP A 477 -16.41 57.24 -15.36
C ASP A 477 -16.28 56.69 -16.80
N SER A 478 -17.21 55.82 -17.22
CA SER A 478 -17.35 55.30 -18.57
C SER A 478 -18.81 55.33 -19.05
N THR A 479 -19.04 55.79 -20.28
CA THR A 479 -20.37 55.86 -20.92
C THR A 479 -20.72 54.63 -21.75
N SER A 480 -19.81 53.66 -21.90
CA SER A 480 -20.03 52.47 -22.72
C SER A 480 -20.40 51.26 -21.88
N LEU A 481 -21.56 50.65 -22.18
CA LEU A 481 -22.00 49.39 -21.57
C LEU A 481 -20.89 48.33 -21.76
N PRO A 482 -20.46 47.60 -20.73
CA PRO A 482 -19.45 46.54 -20.89
C PRO A 482 -19.93 45.52 -21.92
N GLU A 483 -19.15 45.29 -22.98
CA GLU A 483 -19.49 44.29 -23.99
C GLU A 483 -19.61 42.91 -23.34
N TYR A 484 -20.65 42.17 -23.70
CA TYR A 484 -20.95 40.82 -23.21
C TYR A 484 -19.79 39.83 -23.43
N SER A 485 -19.01 40.03 -24.50
CA SER A 485 -17.78 39.30 -24.82
C SER A 485 -16.68 39.40 -23.77
N LEU A 486 -16.76 40.38 -22.85
CA LEU A 486 -15.79 40.60 -21.77
C LEU A 486 -16.10 39.81 -20.50
N ILE A 487 -17.29 39.19 -20.41
CA ILE A 487 -17.66 38.33 -19.28
C ILE A 487 -17.27 36.90 -19.66
N PRO A 488 -16.25 36.30 -19.02
CA PRO A 488 -15.89 34.91 -19.30
C PRO A 488 -17.10 34.00 -19.08
N ALA A 489 -17.28 32.99 -19.95
CA ALA A 489 -18.27 31.95 -19.71
C ALA A 489 -17.92 31.22 -18.39
N PHE A 490 -18.63 31.55 -17.32
CA PHE A 490 -18.31 31.04 -16.00
C PHE A 490 -18.73 29.57 -15.84
N PRO A 491 -17.91 28.74 -15.19
CA PRO A 491 -18.41 27.53 -14.55
C PRO A 491 -19.57 27.89 -13.62
N GLN A 492 -20.67 27.13 -13.69
CA GLN A 492 -21.90 27.39 -12.93
C GLN A 492 -21.65 27.58 -11.43
N ARG A 493 -20.69 26.84 -10.86
CA ARG A 493 -20.28 26.95 -9.45
C ARG A 493 -19.80 28.35 -9.08
N ILE A 494 -18.99 28.98 -9.94
CA ILE A 494 -18.47 30.35 -9.70
C ILE A 494 -19.62 31.37 -9.75
N SER A 495 -20.53 31.24 -10.72
CA SER A 495 -21.73 32.09 -10.80
C SER A 495 -22.60 31.95 -9.55
N SER A 496 -22.75 30.75 -9.02
CA SER A 496 -23.48 30.51 -7.77
C SER A 496 -22.81 31.16 -6.56
N ILE A 497 -21.47 31.14 -6.47
CA ILE A 497 -20.74 31.81 -5.38
C ILE A 497 -20.99 33.32 -5.43
N PHE A 498 -20.83 33.95 -6.61
CA PHE A 498 -21.13 35.37 -6.78
C PHE A 498 -22.58 35.71 -6.43
N TYR A 499 -23.53 34.83 -6.79
CA TYR A 499 -24.93 35.02 -6.44
C TYR A 499 -25.17 35.02 -4.93
N LEU A 500 -24.61 34.04 -4.21
CA LEU A 500 -24.82 33.92 -2.77
C LEU A 500 -24.22 35.10 -2.00
N ILE A 501 -23.06 35.59 -2.43
CA ILE A 501 -22.46 36.82 -1.88
C ILE A 501 -23.34 38.04 -2.20
N ALA A 502 -23.86 38.14 -3.43
CA ALA A 502 -24.75 39.22 -3.83
C ALA A 502 -26.06 39.24 -3.01
N ASP A 503 -26.70 38.08 -2.83
CA ASP A 503 -27.91 37.92 -2.01
C ASP A 503 -27.67 38.36 -0.56
N TYR A 504 -26.53 37.95 0.01
CA TYR A 504 -26.12 38.36 1.36
C TYR A 504 -26.06 39.88 1.51
N TYR A 505 -25.33 40.57 0.64
CA TYR A 505 -25.19 42.02 0.73
C TYR A 505 -26.49 42.75 0.46
N PHE A 506 -27.28 42.27 -0.50
CA PHE A 506 -28.59 42.82 -0.82
C PHE A 506 -29.54 42.77 0.39
N LYS A 507 -29.65 41.60 1.03
CA LYS A 507 -30.52 41.41 2.20
C LYS A 507 -29.99 42.11 3.46
N ASN A 508 -28.68 42.32 3.56
CA ASN A 508 -28.07 43.09 4.65
C ASN A 508 -28.05 44.61 4.41
N ARG A 509 -28.44 45.07 3.23
CA ARG A 509 -28.41 46.50 2.82
C ARG A 509 -27.02 47.12 2.92
N ASP A 510 -25.97 46.32 2.73
CA ASP A 510 -24.58 46.78 2.76
C ASP A 510 -24.08 46.91 1.31
N PHE A 511 -24.11 48.15 0.81
CA PHE A 511 -23.77 48.49 -0.58
C PHE A 511 -22.41 49.20 -0.72
N SER A 512 -21.51 49.02 0.24
CA SER A 512 -20.14 49.55 0.15
C SER A 512 -19.39 49.05 -1.11
N ASN A 513 -18.32 49.75 -1.53
CA ASN A 513 -17.73 49.67 -2.89
C ASN A 513 -17.42 48.26 -3.45
N GLN A 514 -17.13 47.26 -2.62
CA GLN A 514 -16.93 45.86 -3.05
C GLN A 514 -18.26 45.11 -3.24
N SER A 515 -19.20 45.25 -2.31
CA SER A 515 -20.53 44.64 -2.31
C SER A 515 -21.38 45.03 -3.52
N GLY A 516 -21.29 46.30 -3.94
CA GLY A 516 -21.95 46.82 -5.14
C GLY A 516 -21.43 46.22 -6.45
N SER A 517 -20.15 45.85 -6.50
CA SER A 517 -19.56 45.21 -7.68
C SER A 517 -19.99 43.75 -7.83
N THR A 518 -20.06 42.99 -6.73
CA THR A 518 -20.52 41.59 -6.73
C THR A 518 -22.02 41.48 -7.06
N PHE A 519 -22.86 42.32 -6.45
CA PHE A 519 -24.30 42.37 -6.74
C PHE A 519 -24.60 42.72 -8.21
N ARG A 520 -23.76 43.53 -8.86
CA ARG A 520 -23.98 43.96 -10.25
C ARG A 520 -23.32 43.06 -11.28
N ILE A 521 -22.23 42.36 -10.93
CA ILE A 521 -21.73 41.20 -11.68
C ILE A 521 -22.80 40.11 -11.75
N TRP A 522 -23.53 39.87 -10.65
CA TRP A 522 -24.71 39.00 -10.67
C TRP A 522 -25.79 39.49 -11.63
N HIS A 523 -26.13 40.77 -11.59
CA HIS A 523 -27.15 41.33 -12.50
C HIS A 523 -26.74 41.18 -13.98
N LEU A 524 -25.45 41.35 -14.30
CA LEU A 524 -24.91 41.19 -15.66
C LEU A 524 -24.83 39.71 -16.10
N THR A 525 -24.47 38.79 -15.19
CA THR A 525 -24.48 37.33 -15.49
C THR A 525 -25.90 36.74 -15.56
N ARG A 526 -26.88 37.33 -14.88
CA ARG A 526 -28.29 36.95 -15.01
C ARG A 526 -28.92 37.47 -16.31
N VAL A 527 -28.63 38.71 -16.71
CA VAL A 527 -29.06 39.24 -18.02
C VAL A 527 -28.49 38.38 -19.17
N ALA A 528 -27.28 37.85 -19.01
CA ALA A 528 -26.68 36.90 -19.95
C ALA A 528 -27.41 35.56 -20.07
N SER A 529 -27.87 34.95 -18.97
CA SER A 529 -28.55 33.66 -19.01
C SER A 529 -30.04 33.77 -19.39
N MET A 530 -30.64 34.96 -19.22
CA MET A 530 -32.05 35.21 -19.55
C MET A 530 -32.34 35.41 -21.04
N HIS A 531 -31.32 35.46 -21.92
CA HIS A 531 -31.53 35.41 -23.37
C HIS A 531 -31.98 34.03 -23.90
N GLY A 532 -32.20 33.03 -23.02
CA GLY A 532 -32.60 31.67 -23.41
C GLY A 532 -33.72 30.99 -22.62
N LEU A 533 -34.36 31.62 -21.61
CA LEU A 533 -35.41 30.95 -20.81
C LEU A 533 -36.61 31.86 -20.48
N ASP A 534 -37.78 31.29 -20.74
CA ASP A 534 -39.13 31.87 -20.68
C ASP A 534 -39.55 32.27 -19.25
N TRP A 535 -40.20 33.43 -19.13
CA TRP A 535 -40.50 34.15 -17.88
C TRP A 535 -41.61 33.52 -17.01
N HIS A 536 -42.14 32.35 -17.37
CA HIS A 536 -43.39 31.83 -16.79
C HIS A 536 -43.28 30.53 -15.96
N SER A 537 -42.09 29.98 -15.75
CA SER A 537 -41.93 28.77 -14.92
C SER A 537 -41.74 29.10 -13.43
N ARG A 538 -42.82 29.02 -12.64
CA ARG A 538 -42.80 29.00 -11.15
C ARG A 538 -42.28 27.66 -10.61
N LYS A 539 -41.03 27.31 -10.91
CA LYS A 539 -40.34 26.20 -10.23
C LYS A 539 -39.13 26.79 -9.50
N PRO A 540 -38.88 26.42 -8.23
CA PRO A 540 -37.68 26.85 -7.54
C PRO A 540 -36.46 26.49 -8.38
N LEU A 541 -35.52 27.43 -8.50
CA LEU A 541 -34.30 27.26 -9.28
C LEU A 541 -33.42 26.20 -8.59
N SER A 542 -33.53 24.96 -9.04
CA SER A 542 -32.64 23.89 -8.60
C SER A 542 -31.23 24.12 -9.14
N TRP A 543 -30.23 23.66 -8.41
CA TRP A 543 -28.89 23.46 -8.94
C TRP A 543 -29.01 22.52 -10.13
N LYS A 544 -29.16 23.02 -11.36
CA LYS A 544 -29.26 22.15 -12.54
C LYS A 544 -28.06 21.21 -12.54
N GLN A 545 -28.29 19.95 -12.22
CA GLN A 545 -27.33 18.86 -12.34
C GLN A 545 -27.12 18.68 -13.85
N ASN A 546 -25.94 19.03 -14.34
CA ASN A 546 -25.42 18.27 -15.46
C ASN A 546 -25.25 16.85 -14.92
N SER A 547 -26.07 15.96 -15.44
CA SER A 547 -25.91 14.52 -15.33
C SER A 547 -24.44 14.17 -15.51
N ILE A 548 -23.90 13.50 -14.50
CA ILE A 548 -22.68 12.73 -14.58
C ILE A 548 -22.81 11.83 -15.83
N PRO A 549 -21.92 11.90 -16.83
CA PRO A 549 -21.76 10.76 -17.71
C PRO A 549 -21.31 9.62 -16.81
N ALA A 550 -22.05 8.51 -16.82
CA ALA A 550 -21.61 7.27 -16.21
C ALA A 550 -20.14 7.04 -16.59
N ILE A 551 -19.27 7.10 -15.58
CA ILE A 551 -17.89 6.65 -15.73
C ILE A 551 -17.97 5.13 -15.76
N HIS A 552 -18.20 4.58 -16.94
CA HIS A 552 -17.71 3.26 -17.29
C HIS A 552 -16.26 3.43 -17.69
N SER A 553 -15.37 3.04 -16.78
CA SER A 553 -14.10 2.34 -16.99
C SER A 553 -13.32 2.39 -15.69
#